data_AF-A0A258SBL4-F1
#
_entry.id   AF-A0A258SBL4-F1
#
_cell.length_a   1.000
_cell.length_b   1.000
_cell.length_c   1.000
_cell.angle_alpha   90.00
_cell.angle_beta   90.00
_cell.angle_gamma   90.00
#
_symmetry.space_group_name_H-M   'P 1'
#
loop_
_entity.id
_entity.type
_entity.pdbx_description
1 polymer ?
#
loop_
_entity_poly.entity_id
_entity_poly.type
_entity_poly.pdbx_seq_one_letter_code
_entity_poly.pdbx_strand_id
1 'polypeptide(L)'
;MSLAVALARTKTEEDVKDAYVRALGLKNVSKGQVDIQTDSIWFEAKYVPKSAAAMFAQLLFYVRQAHSVGQPIPAFLAVVDREKAAILETELARPVLNDPAIMWPASASAVGRACIAQVAAHIDGHFTPYDIATDEKEFVAAVKAAISEGRIVRTPITRDNLRQAFNKWEELVGRELGVPAGQEGDYAELFFADIMHDEVSDETAINGLSARLGREGGTPVFYLKRGKAYERFQPASLQGYRNFWRIYDRPPAKKDRDYLLERRDMLLPIDEQKFKGAYYTPPHIVDKAYDLLTATLGEGWQENYIIWDMCCGVGNLELSHSNPRNLYMSTLDQPDIDNIRARGLFPGAEIFPYDYLNDDVTDFGEIDYSLSNKVPMALRQAIADGKAGVEGAKPILVLINPPYGEAGNSIGNAGKTGIATTRISHGMSDLGYAAREKFVQFLHRILIELPNAKLAMFSTLKYVNAPNFEEFRRRWDARYLDGFIVHSKAFDDLKGNFPVGFLIWDLAQHRPTEVIHTIALNKAGDQVGEKSFFNYPNDRLMAEWLPRSRKNRVEAVPLTNAVTPLTKTTGVRNQHWSDGAIAHFFPRLTFRSGRSRTSNGKVA
;
A
#
# COMPACT_ATOMS: atom_id res chain seq x y z
N MET A 1 3.70 16.79 25.38
CA MET A 1 3.86 18.13 24.78
C MET A 1 4.60 17.92 23.47
N SER A 2 4.15 18.51 22.36
CA SER A 2 4.82 18.35 21.07
C SER A 2 6.13 19.15 21.04
N LEU A 3 7.07 18.76 20.18
CA LEU A 3 8.33 19.46 19.97
C LEU A 3 8.10 20.90 19.53
N ALA A 4 7.18 21.16 18.59
CA ALA A 4 6.86 22.52 18.13
C ALA A 4 6.43 23.43 19.29
N VAL A 5 5.60 22.92 20.22
CA VAL A 5 5.17 23.66 21.41
C VAL A 5 6.33 23.88 22.38
N ALA A 6 7.25 22.92 22.51
CA ALA A 6 8.44 23.08 23.34
C ALA A 6 9.40 24.13 22.75
N LEU A 7 9.66 24.08 21.44
CA LEU A 7 10.52 25.03 20.71
C LEU A 7 10.00 26.46 20.79
N ALA A 8 8.69 26.66 20.71
CA ALA A 8 8.08 27.98 20.88
C ALA A 8 8.34 28.63 22.25
N ARG A 9 8.72 27.84 23.27
CA ARG A 9 9.00 28.30 24.65
C ARG A 9 10.49 28.43 24.94
N THR A 10 11.36 28.03 24.02
CA THR A 10 12.81 28.12 24.19
C THR A 10 13.27 29.57 24.23
N LYS A 11 14.29 29.86 25.05
CA LYS A 11 14.90 31.20 25.16
C LYS A 11 16.37 31.20 24.78
N THR A 12 16.99 30.03 24.78
CA THR A 12 18.41 29.82 24.52
C THR A 12 18.62 28.65 23.57
N GLU A 13 19.83 28.54 23.02
CA GLU A 13 20.21 27.39 22.19
C GLU A 13 20.25 26.08 22.99
N GLU A 14 20.60 26.13 24.28
CA GLU A 14 20.52 24.96 25.16
C GLU A 14 19.08 24.46 25.35
N ASP A 15 18.10 25.36 25.46
CA ASP A 15 16.69 24.96 25.52
C ASP A 15 16.25 24.25 24.23
N VAL A 16 16.76 24.70 23.07
CA VAL A 16 16.51 24.04 21.77
C VAL A 16 17.11 22.63 21.78
N LYS A 17 18.38 22.48 22.20
CA LYS A 17 19.03 21.17 22.31
C LYS A 17 18.22 20.21 23.20
N ASP A 18 17.80 20.67 24.37
CA ASP A 18 17.02 19.88 25.33
C ASP A 18 15.65 19.47 24.79
N ALA A 19 14.98 20.36 24.03
CA ALA A 19 13.72 20.05 23.38
C ALA A 19 13.86 18.90 22.38
N TYR A 20 14.90 18.94 21.52
CA TYR A 20 15.17 17.90 20.54
C TYR A 20 15.60 16.58 21.18
N VAL A 21 16.53 16.60 22.15
CA VAL A 21 16.95 15.39 22.90
C VAL A 21 15.73 14.66 23.48
N ARG A 22 14.79 15.42 24.08
CA ARG A 22 13.59 14.87 24.68
C ARG A 22 12.61 14.31 23.64
N ALA A 23 12.36 15.04 22.55
CA ALA A 23 11.42 14.61 21.50
C ALA A 23 11.90 13.35 20.77
N LEU A 24 13.21 13.29 20.49
CA LEU A 24 13.86 12.17 19.83
C LEU A 24 14.10 10.99 20.79
N GLY A 25 14.09 11.22 22.10
CA GLY A 25 14.35 10.17 23.09
C GLY A 25 15.80 9.68 23.05
N LEU A 26 16.74 10.58 22.73
CA LEU A 26 18.17 10.25 22.65
C LEU A 26 18.70 9.87 24.03
N LYS A 27 19.57 8.86 24.06
CA LYS A 27 20.25 8.35 25.26
C LYS A 27 21.75 8.54 25.11
N ASN A 28 22.47 8.54 26.23
CA ASN A 28 23.94 8.69 26.26
C ASN A 28 24.44 9.94 25.51
N VAL A 29 23.71 11.05 25.66
CA VAL A 29 24.03 12.31 24.99
C VAL A 29 25.19 12.99 25.70
N SER A 30 26.25 13.33 24.97
CA SER A 30 27.24 14.34 25.36
C SER A 30 26.97 15.66 24.64
N LYS A 31 27.26 16.77 25.32
CA LYS A 31 27.22 18.12 24.74
C LYS A 31 28.59 18.76 24.94
N GLY A 32 29.12 19.44 23.93
CA GLY A 32 30.45 20.04 23.98
C GLY A 32 30.70 20.97 22.80
N GLN A 33 31.78 20.72 22.05
CA GLN A 33 32.03 21.45 20.80
C GLN A 33 30.96 21.15 19.73
N VAL A 34 30.48 19.90 19.70
CA VAL A 34 29.28 19.49 18.97
C VAL A 34 28.10 19.61 19.93
N ASP A 35 26.99 20.15 19.45
CA ASP A 35 25.86 20.54 20.31
C ASP A 35 25.16 19.34 20.97
N ILE A 36 24.94 18.26 20.21
CA ILE A 36 24.40 17.00 20.71
C ILE A 36 25.18 15.88 20.05
N GLN A 37 25.74 14.98 20.84
CA GLN A 37 26.55 13.88 20.34
C GLN A 37 26.07 12.55 20.93
N THR A 38 25.83 11.58 20.06
CA THR A 38 25.72 10.15 20.40
C THR A 38 26.66 9.35 19.52
N ASP A 39 26.81 8.06 19.79
CA ASP A 39 27.61 7.15 18.94
C ASP A 39 27.07 7.07 17.51
N SER A 40 25.77 7.24 17.32
CA SER A 40 25.08 7.05 16.04
C SER A 40 24.84 8.35 15.27
N ILE A 41 24.66 9.49 15.96
CA ILE A 41 24.25 10.75 15.35
C ILE A 41 24.80 11.98 16.07
N TRP A 42 25.28 12.96 15.30
CA TRP A 42 25.71 14.26 15.82
C TRP A 42 24.78 15.37 15.34
N PHE A 43 24.59 16.40 16.18
CA PHE A 43 23.76 17.56 15.85
C PHE A 43 24.51 18.89 15.96
N GLU A 44 24.14 19.80 15.08
CA GLU A 44 24.31 21.24 15.26
C GLU A 44 22.93 21.87 15.50
N ALA A 45 22.79 22.63 16.59
CA ALA A 45 21.57 23.30 16.98
C ALA A 45 21.73 24.82 16.85
N LYS A 46 20.67 25.52 16.44
CA LYS A 46 20.64 26.99 16.43
C LYS A 46 19.40 27.52 17.12
N TYR A 47 19.60 28.51 17.98
CA TYR A 47 18.46 29.25 18.54
C TYR A 47 17.78 30.12 17.47
N VAL A 48 18.58 30.87 16.70
CA VAL A 48 18.08 31.69 15.59
C VAL A 48 17.97 30.83 14.34
N PRO A 49 16.81 30.80 13.65
CA PRO A 49 16.65 29.99 12.44
C PRO A 49 17.72 30.27 11.39
N LYS A 50 18.27 29.20 10.80
CA LYS A 50 19.29 29.25 9.75
C LYS A 50 18.94 28.29 8.61
N SER A 51 19.64 28.40 7.48
CA SER A 51 19.53 27.38 6.44
C SER A 51 20.18 26.07 6.91
N ALA A 52 19.61 24.93 6.49
CA ALA A 52 20.17 23.63 6.79
C ALA A 52 21.62 23.51 6.30
N ALA A 53 21.92 24.00 5.09
CA ALA A 53 23.29 24.06 4.57
C ALA A 53 24.26 24.83 5.47
N ALA A 54 23.84 25.97 6.05
CA ALA A 54 24.68 26.73 6.96
C ALA A 54 24.96 25.97 8.25
N MET A 55 23.96 25.32 8.83
CA MET A 55 24.14 24.49 10.02
C MET A 55 24.99 23.24 9.73
N PHE A 56 24.79 22.60 8.58
CA PHE A 56 25.59 21.43 8.18
C PHE A 56 27.03 21.81 7.92
N ALA A 57 27.31 22.98 7.33
CA ALA A 57 28.68 23.46 7.17
C ALA A 57 29.39 23.66 8.52
N GLN A 58 28.68 24.13 9.56
CA GLN A 58 29.23 24.20 10.91
C GLN A 58 29.45 22.80 11.51
N LEU A 59 28.49 21.89 11.36
CA LEU A 59 28.62 20.51 11.86
C LEU A 59 29.77 19.75 11.18
N LEU A 60 29.87 19.86 9.86
CA LEU A 60 30.89 19.21 9.04
C LEU A 60 32.30 19.72 9.33
N PHE A 61 32.44 20.96 9.83
CA PHE A 61 33.73 21.44 10.35
C PHE A 61 34.24 20.53 11.48
N TYR A 62 33.37 20.21 12.45
CA TYR A 62 33.71 19.34 13.57
C TYR A 62 33.92 17.88 13.14
N VAL A 63 33.08 17.37 12.24
CA VAL A 63 33.24 16.02 11.65
C VAL A 63 34.58 15.89 10.95
N ARG A 64 34.98 16.90 10.15
CA ARG A 64 36.29 16.94 9.49
C ARG A 64 37.43 16.93 10.49
N GLN A 65 37.33 17.72 11.56
CA GLN A 65 38.36 17.77 12.60
C GLN A 65 38.52 16.43 13.31
N ALA A 66 37.42 15.74 13.62
CA ALA A 66 37.45 14.40 14.20
C ALA A 66 38.05 13.38 13.21
N HIS A 67 37.60 13.39 11.96
CA HIS A 67 38.09 12.51 10.91
C HIS A 67 39.59 12.66 10.65
N SER A 68 40.12 13.90 10.63
CA SER A 68 41.54 14.15 10.34
C SER A 68 42.50 13.65 11.42
N VAL A 69 42.01 13.47 12.65
CA VAL A 69 42.78 12.89 13.77
C VAL A 69 42.43 11.43 14.05
N GLY A 70 41.67 10.79 13.15
CA GLY A 70 41.30 9.37 13.25
C GLY A 70 40.25 9.05 14.33
N GLN A 71 39.51 10.05 14.82
CA GLN A 71 38.40 9.81 15.73
C GLN A 71 37.18 9.23 14.98
N PRO A 72 36.38 8.37 15.63
CA PRO A 72 35.15 7.88 15.04
C PRO A 72 34.17 9.03 14.78
N ILE A 73 33.59 9.03 13.57
CA ILE A 73 32.52 9.93 13.15
C ILE A 73 31.20 9.16 13.11
N PRO A 74 30.04 9.80 13.36
CA PRO A 74 28.77 9.12 13.46
C PRO A 74 28.30 8.65 12.08
N ALA A 75 27.35 7.70 12.04
CA ALA A 75 26.70 7.31 10.80
C ALA A 75 25.80 8.44 10.22
N PHE A 76 25.23 9.27 11.10
CA PHE A 76 24.31 10.34 10.73
C PHE A 76 24.71 11.70 11.28
N LEU A 77 24.34 12.74 10.54
CA LEU A 77 24.43 14.13 10.92
C LEU A 77 23.03 14.74 10.89
N ALA A 78 22.68 15.55 11.88
CA ALA A 78 21.43 16.28 11.89
C ALA A 78 21.65 17.75 12.24
N VAL A 79 20.79 18.60 11.71
CA VAL A 79 20.82 20.04 12.00
C VAL A 79 19.45 20.47 12.40
N VAL A 80 19.37 21.31 13.43
CA VAL A 80 18.10 21.67 14.05
C VAL A 80 18.07 23.12 14.48
N ASP A 81 16.96 23.80 14.27
CA ASP A 81 16.66 25.09 14.88
C ASP A 81 15.21 25.12 15.38
N ARG A 82 14.71 26.32 15.71
CA ARG A 82 13.33 26.49 16.21
C ARG A 82 12.22 26.24 15.18
N GLU A 83 12.55 26.28 13.90
CA GLU A 83 11.62 26.18 12.77
C GLU A 83 11.90 24.98 11.88
N LYS A 84 13.17 24.61 11.69
CA LYS A 84 13.62 23.66 10.68
C LYS A 84 14.53 22.60 11.26
N ALA A 85 14.50 21.43 10.64
CA ALA A 85 15.47 20.38 10.89
C ALA A 85 15.87 19.65 9.59
N ALA A 86 17.00 18.96 9.59
CA ALA A 86 17.37 18.04 8.52
C ALA A 86 18.27 16.93 9.07
N ILE A 87 18.31 15.80 8.36
CA ILE A 87 19.19 14.66 8.64
C ILE A 87 19.90 14.26 7.34
N LEU A 88 21.16 13.85 7.47
CA LEU A 88 22.09 13.51 6.39
C LEU A 88 22.91 12.28 6.80
N GLU A 89 23.13 11.36 5.87
CA GLU A 89 24.08 10.26 6.08
C GLU A 89 25.51 10.80 5.95
N THR A 90 26.37 10.49 6.92
CA THR A 90 27.75 11.01 6.94
C THR A 90 28.53 10.56 5.70
N GLU A 91 28.26 9.37 5.17
CA GLU A 91 28.89 8.85 3.95
C GLU A 91 28.61 9.71 2.72
N LEU A 92 27.39 10.25 2.59
CA LEU A 92 27.04 11.15 1.48
C LEU A 92 27.77 12.50 1.58
N ALA A 93 28.17 12.90 2.79
CA ALA A 93 28.98 14.10 3.02
C ALA A 93 30.50 13.85 2.97
N ARG A 94 30.94 12.60 2.79
CA ARG A 94 32.37 12.24 2.78
C ARG A 94 33.21 13.01 1.76
N PRO A 95 32.71 13.35 0.54
CA PRO A 95 33.46 14.20 -0.39
C PRO A 95 33.90 15.54 0.22
N VAL A 96 33.06 16.15 1.06
CA VAL A 96 33.34 17.44 1.72
C VAL A 96 34.54 17.36 2.67
N LEU A 97 34.73 16.22 3.33
CA LEU A 97 35.77 16.07 4.36
C LEU A 97 37.18 16.09 3.77
N ASN A 98 37.32 15.68 2.50
CA ASN A 98 38.61 15.48 1.83
C ASN A 98 38.84 16.44 0.65
N ASP A 99 37.90 17.34 0.35
CA ASP A 99 38.05 18.28 -0.76
C ASP A 99 39.01 19.43 -0.40
N PRO A 100 40.17 19.54 -1.07
CA PRO A 100 41.13 20.61 -0.81
C PRO A 100 40.66 21.99 -1.29
N ALA A 101 39.63 22.08 -2.14
CA ALA A 101 39.09 23.33 -2.64
C ALA A 101 38.20 24.05 -1.61
N ILE A 102 37.73 23.35 -0.58
CA ILE A 102 36.90 23.94 0.47
C ILE A 102 37.76 24.75 1.43
N MET A 103 37.52 26.06 1.47
CA MET A 103 38.24 26.99 2.35
C MET A 103 37.61 27.02 3.73
N TRP A 104 38.04 26.09 4.58
CA TRP A 104 37.62 26.02 5.98
C TRP A 104 38.18 27.18 6.81
N PRO A 105 37.36 27.82 7.68
CA PRO A 105 37.81 28.89 8.56
C PRO A 105 38.64 28.36 9.74
N ALA A 106 39.10 29.25 10.63
CA ALA A 106 39.82 28.85 11.85
C ALA A 106 38.92 28.22 12.93
N SER A 107 37.61 28.48 12.90
CA SER A 107 36.64 27.92 13.85
C SER A 107 35.28 27.67 13.18
N ALA A 108 34.50 26.72 13.69
CA ALA A 108 33.15 26.44 13.18
C ALA A 108 32.21 27.66 13.25
N SER A 109 32.36 28.51 14.27
CA SER A 109 31.60 29.76 14.40
C SER A 109 31.89 30.79 13.31
N ALA A 110 33.07 30.69 12.67
CA ALA A 110 33.52 31.57 11.59
C ALA A 110 33.21 31.05 10.18
N VAL A 111 32.40 29.98 10.05
CA VAL A 111 31.93 29.46 8.76
C VAL A 111 31.09 30.53 8.05
N GLY A 112 31.69 31.12 7.02
CA GLY A 112 31.11 32.20 6.23
C GLY A 112 30.42 31.71 4.95
N ARG A 113 29.78 32.65 4.24
CA ARG A 113 28.97 32.36 3.03
C ARG A 113 29.71 31.58 1.94
N ALA A 114 30.99 31.87 1.72
CA ALA A 114 31.78 31.16 0.70
C ALA A 114 31.96 29.67 1.02
N CYS A 115 32.34 29.35 2.26
CA CYS A 115 32.47 27.97 2.72
C CYS A 115 31.10 27.26 2.70
N ILE A 116 30.03 27.94 3.12
CA ILE A 116 28.66 27.39 3.06
C ILE A 116 28.29 27.03 1.62
N ALA A 117 28.57 27.89 0.63
CA ALA A 117 28.26 27.61 -0.77
C ALA A 117 29.06 26.42 -1.32
N GLN A 118 30.34 26.30 -0.96
CA GLN A 118 31.17 25.17 -1.35
C GLN A 118 30.65 23.86 -0.73
N VAL A 119 30.34 23.86 0.58
CA VAL A 119 29.77 22.69 1.25
C VAL A 119 28.41 22.32 0.64
N ALA A 120 27.52 23.30 0.45
CA ALA A 120 26.18 23.10 -0.10
C ALA A 120 26.21 22.40 -1.47
N ALA A 121 27.18 22.73 -2.33
CA ALA A 121 27.36 22.10 -3.63
C ALA A 121 27.58 20.57 -3.57
N HIS A 122 28.00 20.04 -2.41
CA HIS A 122 28.15 18.60 -2.19
C HIS A 122 26.98 17.96 -1.45
N ILE A 123 26.15 18.72 -0.72
CA ILE A 123 25.17 18.13 0.23
C ILE A 123 23.72 18.52 -0.02
N ASP A 124 23.41 19.57 -0.77
CA ASP A 124 22.03 20.10 -0.94
C ASP A 124 21.05 19.13 -1.63
N GLY A 125 21.55 18.07 -2.24
CA GLY A 125 20.76 16.94 -2.73
C GLY A 125 20.54 15.82 -1.70
N HIS A 126 21.49 15.65 -0.78
CA HIS A 126 21.55 14.49 0.10
C HIS A 126 20.69 14.63 1.37
N PHE A 127 20.01 15.76 1.57
CA PHE A 127 19.07 15.95 2.67
C PHE A 127 17.80 16.69 2.21
N THR A 128 16.74 16.55 2.99
CA THR A 128 15.51 17.34 2.80
C THR A 128 15.14 18.05 4.09
N PRO A 129 15.02 19.40 4.11
CA PRO A 129 14.60 20.13 5.30
C PRO A 129 13.17 19.76 5.71
N TYR A 130 12.94 19.60 7.01
CA TYR A 130 11.67 19.47 7.71
C TYR A 130 11.26 20.81 8.29
N ASP A 131 10.01 21.24 8.08
CA ASP A 131 9.41 22.35 8.81
C ASP A 131 8.77 21.78 10.07
N ILE A 132 9.26 22.12 11.26
CA ILE A 132 8.80 21.50 12.51
C ILE A 132 7.35 21.88 12.85
N ALA A 133 6.82 22.97 12.30
CA ALA A 133 5.42 23.31 12.51
C ALA A 133 4.48 22.30 11.82
N THR A 134 4.88 21.74 10.68
CA THR A 134 4.07 20.81 9.88
C THR A 134 4.56 19.37 9.89
N ASP A 135 5.87 19.17 10.03
CA ASP A 135 6.58 17.92 9.75
C ASP A 135 7.25 17.31 11.00
N GLU A 136 6.83 17.73 12.20
CA GLU A 136 7.40 17.26 13.47
C GLU A 136 7.42 15.73 13.57
N LYS A 137 6.31 15.07 13.21
CA LYS A 137 6.17 13.62 13.38
C LYS A 137 7.07 12.88 12.42
N GLU A 138 7.12 13.34 11.18
CA GLU A 138 7.91 12.81 10.08
C GLU A 138 9.40 12.93 10.41
N PHE A 139 9.84 14.10 10.89
CA PHE A 139 11.23 14.30 11.32
C PHE A 139 11.60 13.37 12.48
N VAL A 140 10.77 13.32 13.54
CA VAL A 140 11.03 12.47 14.70
C VAL A 140 11.06 10.99 14.31
N ALA A 141 10.16 10.55 13.42
CA ALA A 141 10.15 9.19 12.91
C ALA A 141 11.40 8.89 12.07
N ALA A 142 11.80 9.78 11.17
CA ALA A 142 12.96 9.61 10.30
C ALA A 142 14.26 9.47 11.11
N VAL A 143 14.47 10.34 12.11
CA VAL A 143 15.68 10.26 12.96
C VAL A 143 15.67 9.00 13.82
N LYS A 144 14.53 8.61 14.38
CA LYS A 144 14.43 7.37 15.18
C LYS A 144 14.70 6.13 14.33
N ALA A 145 14.12 6.06 13.13
CA ALA A 145 14.36 4.99 12.18
C ALA A 145 15.84 4.93 11.78
N ALA A 146 16.47 6.07 11.49
CA ALA A 146 17.89 6.13 11.18
C ALA A 146 18.78 5.57 12.30
N ILE A 147 18.48 5.92 13.55
CA ILE A 147 19.23 5.41 14.71
C ILE A 147 18.97 3.91 14.93
N SER A 148 17.73 3.42 14.77
CA SER A 148 17.39 2.02 15.03
C SER A 148 17.78 1.06 13.91
N GLU A 149 17.65 1.48 12.65
CA GLU A 149 17.89 0.66 11.46
C GLU A 149 19.28 0.88 10.86
N GLY A 150 20.00 1.93 11.27
CA GLY A 150 21.33 2.24 10.74
C GLY A 150 21.32 2.77 9.30
N ARG A 151 20.19 3.28 8.80
CA ARG A 151 20.04 3.97 7.49
C ARG A 151 18.88 4.96 7.51
N ILE A 152 18.94 6.02 6.69
CA ILE A 152 17.74 6.84 6.47
C ILE A 152 16.78 6.02 5.60
N VAL A 153 15.61 5.67 6.13
CA VAL A 153 14.65 4.82 5.42
C VAL A 153 13.93 5.65 4.36
N ARG A 154 14.40 5.53 3.12
CA ARG A 154 13.70 5.94 1.91
C ARG A 154 13.43 4.71 1.05
N THR A 155 12.47 4.87 0.15
CA THR A 155 12.06 3.85 -0.81
C THR A 155 12.85 4.05 -2.11
N PRO A 156 13.69 3.10 -2.53
CA PRO A 156 14.29 3.13 -3.85
C PRO A 156 13.22 3.11 -4.93
N ILE A 157 13.37 3.94 -5.97
CA ILE A 157 12.54 3.83 -7.17
C ILE A 157 13.12 2.70 -8.03
N THR A 158 12.32 1.66 -8.24
CA THR A 158 12.70 0.41 -8.90
C THR A 158 11.67 0.03 -9.97
N ARG A 159 11.92 -1.09 -10.66
CA ARG A 159 11.00 -1.64 -11.67
C ARG A 159 9.61 -1.98 -11.12
N ASP A 160 9.50 -2.34 -9.84
CA ASP A 160 8.24 -2.82 -9.27
C ASP A 160 7.34 -1.67 -8.82
N ASN A 161 7.93 -0.55 -8.37
CA ASN A 161 7.19 0.59 -7.81
C ASN A 161 7.22 1.86 -8.68
N LEU A 162 7.79 1.82 -9.90
CA LEU A 162 7.89 2.98 -10.79
C LEU A 162 6.53 3.71 -10.95
N ARG A 163 5.45 2.96 -11.17
CA ARG A 163 4.12 3.54 -11.30
C ARG A 163 3.64 4.20 -10.01
N GLN A 164 3.88 3.59 -8.84
CA GLN A 164 3.54 4.16 -7.53
C GLN A 164 4.30 5.47 -7.29
N ALA A 165 5.61 5.48 -7.58
CA ALA A 165 6.46 6.66 -7.48
C ALA A 165 5.97 7.79 -8.39
N PHE A 166 5.61 7.48 -9.64
CA PHE A 166 5.05 8.45 -10.57
C PHE A 166 3.72 9.03 -10.11
N ASN A 167 2.77 8.19 -9.70
CA ASN A 167 1.46 8.65 -9.21
C ASN A 167 1.64 9.59 -8.00
N LYS A 168 2.57 9.26 -7.09
CA LYS A 168 2.88 10.10 -5.92
C LYS A 168 3.58 11.40 -6.30
N TRP A 169 4.48 11.36 -7.28
CA TRP A 169 5.16 12.54 -7.79
C TRP A 169 4.19 13.47 -8.51
N GLU A 170 3.27 12.95 -9.32
CA GLU A 170 2.23 13.72 -9.99
C GLU A 170 1.36 14.46 -8.95
N GLU A 171 0.91 13.75 -7.92
CA GLU A 171 0.10 14.30 -6.83
C GLU A 171 0.81 15.43 -6.08
N LEU A 172 2.07 15.22 -5.69
CA LEU A 172 2.80 16.14 -4.81
C LEU A 172 3.57 17.23 -5.54
N VAL A 173 3.98 16.98 -6.78
CA VAL A 173 4.89 17.85 -7.56
C VAL A 173 4.27 18.21 -8.89
N GLY A 174 3.88 17.23 -9.70
CA GLY A 174 3.40 17.46 -11.07
C GLY A 174 2.26 18.48 -11.14
N ARG A 175 1.23 18.30 -10.30
CA ARG A 175 0.06 19.21 -10.25
C ARG A 175 0.41 20.63 -9.80
N GLU A 176 1.50 20.82 -9.08
CA GLU A 176 2.00 22.14 -8.66
C GLU A 176 2.81 22.84 -9.75
N LEU A 177 3.23 22.14 -10.82
CA LEU A 177 4.02 22.72 -11.93
C LEU A 177 3.20 23.60 -12.87
N GLY A 178 1.86 23.49 -12.83
CA GLY A 178 0.98 24.27 -13.69
C GLY A 178 1.03 23.87 -15.17
N VAL A 179 1.29 22.59 -15.47
CA VAL A 179 1.21 22.06 -16.84
C VAL A 179 -0.21 22.29 -17.38
N PRO A 180 -0.39 22.81 -18.61
CA PRO A 180 -1.70 23.08 -19.17
C PRO A 180 -2.57 21.82 -19.27
N ALA A 181 -3.88 21.99 -19.06
CA ALA A 181 -4.84 20.91 -19.25
C ALA A 181 -4.80 20.34 -20.69
N GLY A 182 -4.83 19.02 -20.81
CA GLY A 182 -4.66 18.30 -22.08
C GLY A 182 -3.20 18.04 -22.48
N GLN A 183 -2.23 18.49 -21.68
CA GLN A 183 -0.79 18.24 -21.87
C GLN A 183 -0.19 17.45 -20.71
N GLU A 184 -1.01 16.81 -19.88
CA GLU A 184 -0.55 16.12 -18.67
C GLU A 184 0.39 14.94 -18.97
N GLY A 185 0.39 14.43 -20.21
CA GLY A 185 1.39 13.47 -20.69
C GLY A 185 2.84 13.96 -20.55
N ASP A 186 3.07 15.27 -20.47
CA ASP A 186 4.38 15.88 -20.23
C ASP A 186 4.91 15.58 -18.81
N TYR A 187 4.05 15.20 -17.86
CA TYR A 187 4.48 14.83 -16.52
C TYR A 187 5.46 13.66 -16.51
N ALA A 188 5.35 12.71 -17.45
CA ALA A 188 6.29 11.59 -17.54
C ALA A 188 7.72 12.10 -17.80
N GLU A 189 7.91 12.97 -18.80
CA GLU A 189 9.22 13.56 -19.11
C GLU A 189 9.77 14.35 -17.93
N LEU A 190 8.94 15.19 -17.31
CA LEU A 190 9.31 16.01 -16.16
C LEU A 190 9.69 15.16 -14.94
N PHE A 191 8.94 14.09 -14.68
CA PHE A 191 9.24 13.12 -13.63
C PHE A 191 10.58 12.44 -13.86
N PHE A 192 10.84 11.95 -15.08
CA PHE A 192 12.12 11.30 -15.39
C PHE A 192 13.30 12.26 -15.28
N ALA A 193 13.12 13.52 -15.69
CA ALA A 193 14.13 14.55 -15.49
C ALA A 193 14.39 14.82 -14.01
N ASP A 194 13.37 14.74 -13.14
CA ASP A 194 13.55 14.84 -11.70
C ASP A 194 14.31 13.61 -11.18
N ILE A 195 13.76 12.41 -11.32
CA ILE A 195 14.32 11.25 -10.62
C ILE A 195 15.73 10.90 -11.07
N MET A 196 16.10 11.19 -12.31
CA MET A 196 17.40 10.82 -12.84
C MET A 196 18.49 11.88 -12.63
N HIS A 197 18.13 13.08 -12.17
CA HIS A 197 19.09 14.13 -11.84
C HIS A 197 20.02 13.67 -10.71
N ASP A 198 21.32 13.85 -10.90
CA ASP A 198 22.35 13.33 -9.98
C ASP A 198 22.70 14.29 -8.83
N GLU A 199 22.06 15.46 -8.80
CA GLU A 199 22.17 16.49 -7.75
C GLU A 199 23.54 17.16 -7.63
N VAL A 200 24.52 16.72 -8.42
CA VAL A 200 25.88 17.29 -8.45
C VAL A 200 26.05 18.23 -9.65
N SER A 201 25.33 17.99 -10.75
CA SER A 201 25.39 18.84 -11.94
C SER A 201 24.14 19.73 -12.05
N ASP A 202 24.32 21.04 -12.14
CA ASP A 202 23.21 22.01 -12.36
C ASP A 202 22.53 21.84 -13.74
N GLU A 203 23.10 21.03 -14.62
CA GLU A 203 22.62 20.75 -15.98
C GLU A 203 22.80 19.27 -16.37
N THR A 204 22.16 18.33 -15.68
CA THR A 204 22.11 16.94 -16.18
C THR A 204 21.07 16.83 -17.31
N ALA A 205 21.49 17.07 -18.56
CA ALA A 205 20.75 16.61 -19.72
C ALA A 205 20.98 15.10 -19.88
N ILE A 206 20.02 14.29 -19.47
CA ILE A 206 20.10 12.84 -19.70
C ILE A 206 19.81 12.57 -21.16
N ASN A 207 20.72 11.87 -21.83
CA ASN A 207 20.54 11.45 -23.22
C ASN A 207 19.19 10.72 -23.37
N GLY A 208 18.31 11.25 -24.21
CA GLY A 208 17.00 10.64 -24.53
C GLY A 208 15.79 11.30 -23.86
N LEU A 209 15.97 12.19 -22.88
CA LEU A 209 14.87 12.98 -22.31
C LEU A 209 14.68 14.31 -23.03
N SER A 210 13.43 14.71 -23.22
CA SER A 210 13.07 16.05 -23.70
C SER A 210 13.00 17.06 -22.55
N ALA A 211 13.03 16.60 -21.30
CA ALA A 211 13.05 17.44 -20.11
C ALA A 211 14.41 17.42 -19.39
N ARG A 212 14.69 18.49 -18.67
CA ARG A 212 15.80 18.58 -17.71
C ARG A 212 15.35 19.31 -16.45
N LEU A 213 15.97 18.99 -15.32
CA LEU A 213 15.86 19.78 -14.10
C LEU A 213 17.09 20.69 -13.97
N GLY A 214 16.87 21.92 -13.52
CA GLY A 214 17.91 22.82 -13.04
C GLY A 214 17.54 23.41 -11.68
N ARG A 215 18.42 24.26 -11.14
CA ARG A 215 18.19 25.00 -9.89
C ARG A 215 18.34 26.49 -10.11
N GLU A 216 17.30 27.26 -9.77
CA GLU A 216 17.36 28.73 -9.75
C GLU A 216 17.20 29.20 -8.30
N GLY A 217 18.25 29.79 -7.72
CA GLY A 217 18.22 30.28 -6.33
C GLY A 217 17.91 29.20 -5.28
N GLY A 218 18.34 27.95 -5.53
CA GLY A 218 18.08 26.80 -4.65
C GLY A 218 16.69 26.17 -4.81
N THR A 219 15.91 26.60 -5.81
CA THR A 219 14.57 26.07 -6.12
C THR A 219 14.61 25.19 -7.38
N PRO A 220 13.95 24.01 -7.39
CA PRO A 220 13.84 23.20 -8.60
C PRO A 220 13.08 23.94 -9.72
N VAL A 221 13.66 23.95 -10.91
CA VAL A 221 13.05 24.48 -12.13
C VAL A 221 13.17 23.45 -13.23
N PHE A 222 12.06 23.09 -13.84
CA PHE A 222 11.98 22.10 -14.90
C PHE A 222 11.93 22.79 -16.25
N TYR A 223 12.67 22.26 -17.22
CA TYR A 223 12.67 22.75 -18.59
C TYR A 223 12.27 21.62 -19.53
N LEU A 224 11.19 21.78 -20.28
CA LEU A 224 10.73 20.83 -21.29
C LEU A 224 10.99 21.38 -22.69
N LYS A 225 11.65 20.61 -23.53
CA LYS A 225 11.97 20.99 -24.91
C LYS A 225 10.75 20.86 -25.80
N ARG A 226 10.36 21.96 -26.47
CA ARG A 226 9.38 21.97 -27.56
C ARG A 226 10.01 22.53 -28.83
N GLY A 227 10.29 21.66 -29.79
CA GLY A 227 11.00 22.03 -31.01
C GLY A 227 12.39 22.59 -30.71
N LYS A 228 12.59 23.90 -30.98
CA LYS A 228 13.85 24.62 -30.71
C LYS A 228 13.86 25.40 -29.39
N ALA A 229 12.73 25.49 -28.69
CA ALA A 229 12.59 26.26 -27.45
C ALA A 229 12.45 25.33 -26.23
N TYR A 230 12.65 25.90 -25.05
CA TYR A 230 12.34 25.26 -23.77
C TYR A 230 11.21 26.01 -23.07
N GLU A 231 10.20 25.27 -22.64
CA GLU A 231 9.18 25.74 -21.70
C GLU A 231 9.68 25.52 -20.28
N ARG A 232 9.38 26.47 -19.39
CA ARG A 232 9.87 26.49 -18.00
C ARG A 232 8.71 26.26 -17.04
N PHE A 233 8.87 25.29 -16.13
CA PHE A 233 7.90 24.97 -15.09
C PHE A 233 8.57 25.01 -13.72
N GLN A 234 7.82 25.41 -12.70
CA GLN A 234 8.30 25.48 -11.33
C GLN A 234 7.14 25.18 -10.38
N PRO A 235 7.34 24.34 -9.34
CA PRO A 235 6.27 24.06 -8.38
C PRO A 235 5.81 25.34 -7.68
N ALA A 236 4.50 25.56 -7.62
CA ALA A 236 3.91 26.67 -6.87
C ALA A 236 4.20 26.55 -5.35
N SER A 237 4.32 25.32 -4.84
CA SER A 237 4.75 25.01 -3.47
C SER A 237 5.92 24.04 -3.43
N LEU A 238 6.96 24.36 -2.65
CA LEU A 238 8.09 23.46 -2.41
C LEU A 238 7.80 22.37 -1.36
N GLN A 239 6.68 22.45 -0.65
CA GLN A 239 6.36 21.47 0.38
C GLN A 239 6.10 20.09 -0.23
N GLY A 240 5.33 20.02 -1.30
CA GLY A 240 5.07 18.77 -2.02
C GLY A 240 6.34 18.15 -2.60
N TYR A 241 7.20 18.98 -3.19
CA TYR A 241 8.52 18.57 -3.68
C TYR A 241 9.38 17.94 -2.56
N ARG A 242 9.47 18.59 -1.40
CA ARG A 242 10.20 18.06 -0.24
C ARG A 242 9.57 16.78 0.29
N ASN A 243 8.24 16.72 0.39
CA ASN A 243 7.54 15.54 0.87
C ASN A 243 7.81 14.33 -0.02
N PHE A 244 7.83 14.51 -1.34
CA PHE A 244 8.18 13.44 -2.27
C PHE A 244 9.59 12.90 -2.02
N TRP A 245 10.59 13.78 -1.92
CA TRP A 245 12.00 13.38 -1.74
C TRP A 245 12.35 12.90 -0.32
N ARG A 246 11.45 13.07 0.65
CA ARG A 246 11.56 12.36 1.94
C ARG A 246 11.14 10.90 1.84
N ILE A 247 10.32 10.55 0.85
CA ILE A 247 9.81 9.19 0.66
C ILE A 247 10.76 8.38 -0.23
N TYR A 248 11.29 8.98 -1.30
CA TYR A 248 12.02 8.25 -2.33
C TYR A 248 13.51 8.59 -2.40
N ASP A 249 14.32 7.61 -2.80
CA ASP A 249 15.73 7.82 -3.13
C ASP A 249 15.93 8.41 -4.52
N ARG A 250 17.00 9.21 -4.63
CA ARG A 250 17.41 9.88 -5.86
C ARG A 250 18.94 9.89 -6.01
N PRO A 251 19.46 9.76 -7.24
CA PRO A 251 18.79 9.15 -8.39
C PRO A 251 18.57 7.63 -8.17
N PRO A 252 17.68 6.96 -8.95
CA PRO A 252 17.58 5.51 -8.94
C PRO A 252 18.94 4.82 -9.08
N ALA A 253 19.05 3.60 -8.54
CA ALA A 253 20.26 2.80 -8.66
C ALA A 253 20.64 2.61 -10.13
N LYS A 254 21.94 2.70 -10.46
CA LYS A 254 22.41 2.62 -11.87
C LYS A 254 21.89 1.39 -12.61
N LYS A 255 21.77 0.25 -11.93
CA LYS A 255 21.25 -1.02 -12.48
C LYS A 255 19.81 -0.93 -13.00
N ASP A 256 19.01 0.01 -12.50
CA ASP A 256 17.60 0.14 -12.83
C ASP A 256 17.32 1.25 -13.85
N ARG A 257 18.24 2.21 -14.03
CA ARG A 257 17.98 3.45 -14.80
C ARG A 257 17.54 3.20 -16.24
N ASP A 258 18.27 2.36 -16.96
CA ASP A 258 17.98 2.07 -18.38
C ASP A 258 16.59 1.44 -18.51
N TYR A 259 16.27 0.47 -17.64
CA TYR A 259 14.95 -0.15 -17.58
C TYR A 259 13.84 0.88 -17.30
N LEU A 260 14.04 1.77 -16.32
CA LEU A 260 13.04 2.78 -16.00
C LEU A 260 12.81 3.72 -17.18
N LEU A 261 13.87 4.17 -17.86
CA LEU A 261 13.76 5.05 -19.04
C LEU A 261 12.96 4.40 -20.18
N GLU A 262 13.14 3.10 -20.44
CA GLU A 262 12.36 2.37 -21.44
C GLU A 262 10.85 2.31 -21.12
N ARG A 263 10.49 2.52 -19.84
CA ARG A 263 9.10 2.50 -19.36
C ARG A 263 8.44 3.87 -19.35
N ARG A 264 9.15 4.94 -19.76
CA ARG A 264 8.64 6.32 -19.76
C ARG A 264 7.28 6.47 -20.41
N ASP A 265 7.14 5.93 -21.61
CA ASP A 265 5.93 6.12 -22.43
C ASP A 265 4.69 5.40 -21.86
N MET A 266 4.85 4.62 -20.78
CA MET A 266 3.74 3.95 -20.08
C MET A 266 3.19 4.76 -18.90
N LEU A 267 3.83 5.87 -18.51
CA LEU A 267 3.44 6.67 -17.35
C LEU A 267 2.48 7.78 -17.76
N LEU A 268 1.22 7.40 -18.01
CA LEU A 268 0.15 8.36 -18.23
C LEU A 268 -0.49 8.78 -16.89
N PRO A 269 -0.79 10.07 -16.70
CA PRO A 269 -1.47 10.58 -15.50
C PRO A 269 -2.82 9.94 -15.27
N ILE A 270 -3.20 9.80 -14.00
CA ILE A 270 -4.48 9.20 -13.61
C ILE A 270 -5.48 10.29 -13.24
N ASP A 271 -6.63 10.28 -13.92
CA ASP A 271 -7.83 10.99 -13.46
C ASP A 271 -8.71 10.05 -12.63
N GLU A 272 -8.59 10.11 -11.30
CA GLU A 272 -9.30 9.25 -10.35
C GLU A 272 -10.83 9.32 -10.48
N GLN A 273 -11.40 10.44 -10.95
CA GLN A 273 -12.86 10.54 -11.09
C GLN A 273 -13.39 9.56 -12.13
N LYS A 274 -12.56 9.20 -13.12
CA LYS A 274 -12.90 8.23 -14.17
C LYS A 274 -12.91 6.80 -13.63
N PHE A 275 -12.31 6.52 -12.47
CA PHE A 275 -12.13 5.18 -11.93
C PHE A 275 -13.25 4.69 -10.99
N LYS A 276 -14.31 5.48 -10.81
CA LYS A 276 -15.48 5.11 -10.01
C LYS A 276 -16.39 4.14 -10.75
N GLY A 277 -16.24 2.85 -10.45
CA GLY A 277 -17.14 1.76 -10.84
C GLY A 277 -17.60 0.95 -9.62
N ALA A 278 -18.43 -0.08 -9.81
CA ALA A 278 -18.83 -0.95 -8.71
C ALA A 278 -17.60 -1.67 -8.11
N TYR A 279 -17.43 -1.60 -6.79
CA TYR A 279 -16.30 -2.24 -6.06
C TYR A 279 -14.93 -1.58 -6.31
N TYR A 280 -14.90 -0.25 -6.31
CA TYR A 280 -13.68 0.56 -6.34
C TYR A 280 -12.68 0.23 -5.21
N THR A 281 -11.45 -0.15 -5.58
CA THR A 281 -10.30 -0.29 -4.65
C THR A 281 -9.55 1.04 -4.62
N PRO A 282 -9.45 1.74 -3.47
CA PRO A 282 -8.73 3.02 -3.40
C PRO A 282 -7.23 2.88 -3.74
N PRO A 283 -6.64 3.81 -4.50
CA PRO A 283 -5.24 3.76 -4.93
C PRO A 283 -4.24 3.52 -3.80
N HIS A 284 -4.40 4.19 -2.66
CA HIS A 284 -3.51 4.01 -1.52
C HIS A 284 -3.59 2.61 -0.87
N ILE A 285 -4.71 1.89 -1.05
CA ILE A 285 -4.85 0.48 -0.64
C ILE A 285 -4.29 -0.46 -1.72
N VAL A 286 -4.42 -0.09 -2.99
CA VAL A 286 -3.76 -0.80 -4.11
C VAL A 286 -2.23 -0.76 -3.92
N ASP A 287 -1.68 0.39 -3.54
CA ASP A 287 -0.25 0.51 -3.24
C ASP A 287 0.19 -0.47 -2.16
N LYS A 288 -0.61 -0.64 -1.08
CA LYS A 288 -0.32 -1.64 -0.04
C LYS A 288 -0.38 -3.08 -0.54
N ALA A 289 -1.26 -3.38 -1.49
CA ALA A 289 -1.28 -4.69 -2.14
C ALA A 289 0.00 -4.95 -2.96
N TYR A 290 0.49 -3.95 -3.69
CA TYR A 290 1.72 -4.06 -4.49
C TYR A 290 2.99 -4.11 -3.64
N ASP A 291 3.04 -3.35 -2.54
CA ASP A 291 4.10 -3.43 -1.54
C ASP A 291 4.18 -4.85 -0.97
N LEU A 292 3.03 -5.44 -0.60
CA LEU A 292 2.95 -6.80 -0.07
C LEU A 292 3.34 -7.86 -1.12
N LEU A 293 2.88 -7.70 -2.36
CA LEU A 293 3.25 -8.60 -3.46
C LEU A 293 4.76 -8.62 -3.68
N THR A 294 5.40 -7.45 -3.69
CA THR A 294 6.86 -7.34 -3.82
C THR A 294 7.58 -7.98 -2.64
N ALA A 295 7.11 -7.74 -1.41
CA ALA A 295 7.68 -8.38 -0.21
C ALA A 295 7.52 -9.91 -0.20
N THR A 296 6.41 -10.43 -0.75
CA THR A 296 6.07 -11.85 -0.70
C THR A 296 6.65 -12.65 -1.87
N LEU A 297 6.60 -12.09 -3.08
CA LEU A 297 7.01 -12.75 -4.32
C LEU A 297 8.43 -12.38 -4.77
N GLY A 298 9.02 -11.34 -4.19
CA GLY A 298 10.35 -10.84 -4.49
C GLY A 298 10.38 -9.78 -5.60
N GLU A 299 11.54 -9.12 -5.74
CA GLU A 299 11.77 -8.12 -6.79
C GLU A 299 11.59 -8.71 -8.19
N GLY A 300 11.01 -7.93 -9.11
CA GLY A 300 10.76 -8.31 -10.49
C GLY A 300 9.60 -9.28 -10.70
N TRP A 301 8.75 -9.51 -9.70
CA TRP A 301 7.60 -10.42 -9.83
C TRP A 301 6.69 -10.04 -11.01
N GLN A 302 6.53 -8.74 -11.33
CA GLN A 302 5.70 -8.31 -12.46
C GLN A 302 6.26 -8.75 -13.82
N GLU A 303 7.56 -9.05 -13.92
CA GLU A 303 8.20 -9.62 -15.11
C GLU A 303 8.13 -11.15 -15.11
N ASN A 304 8.28 -11.74 -13.91
CA ASN A 304 8.40 -13.17 -13.67
C ASN A 304 7.06 -13.92 -13.72
N TYR A 305 5.94 -13.23 -13.58
CA TYR A 305 4.60 -13.81 -13.65
C TYR A 305 3.82 -13.34 -14.88
N ILE A 306 2.94 -14.20 -15.37
CA ILE A 306 1.75 -13.79 -16.13
C ILE A 306 0.69 -13.40 -15.10
N ILE A 307 0.08 -12.24 -15.24
CA ILE A 307 -0.92 -11.74 -14.29
C ILE A 307 -2.28 -11.80 -14.96
N TRP A 308 -3.27 -12.38 -14.29
CA TRP A 308 -4.66 -12.36 -14.76
C TRP A 308 -5.60 -11.82 -13.69
N ASP A 309 -6.25 -10.69 -14.00
CA ASP A 309 -7.45 -10.24 -13.29
C ASP A 309 -8.69 -10.59 -14.13
N MET A 310 -9.44 -11.60 -13.69
CA MET A 310 -10.65 -12.05 -14.38
C MET A 310 -11.92 -11.26 -14.03
N CYS A 311 -11.81 -10.20 -13.23
CA CYS A 311 -12.90 -9.32 -12.82
C CYS A 311 -12.42 -7.87 -12.63
N CYS A 312 -11.62 -7.37 -13.57
CA CYS A 312 -10.86 -6.13 -13.40
C CYS A 312 -11.73 -4.85 -13.28
N GLY A 313 -13.01 -4.92 -13.69
CA GLY A 313 -13.86 -3.75 -13.82
C GLY A 313 -13.19 -2.70 -14.70
N VAL A 314 -13.01 -1.49 -14.18
CA VAL A 314 -12.29 -0.40 -14.87
C VAL A 314 -10.76 -0.39 -14.65
N GLY A 315 -10.18 -1.45 -14.08
CA GLY A 315 -8.74 -1.62 -13.90
C GLY A 315 -8.15 -0.93 -12.66
N ASN A 316 -8.92 -0.81 -11.58
CA ASN A 316 -8.49 -0.10 -10.37
C ASN A 316 -7.30 -0.76 -9.66
N LEU A 317 -7.30 -2.09 -9.61
CA LEU A 317 -6.27 -2.85 -8.92
C LEU A 317 -4.95 -2.82 -9.69
N GLU A 318 -4.98 -2.57 -11.00
CA GLU A 318 -3.82 -2.52 -11.88
C GLU A 318 -3.20 -1.11 -11.96
N LEU A 319 -3.80 -0.10 -11.32
CA LEU A 319 -3.32 1.29 -11.39
C LEU A 319 -1.88 1.48 -10.91
N SER A 320 -1.40 0.61 -10.02
CA SER A 320 -0.03 0.62 -9.50
C SER A 320 0.90 -0.35 -10.25
N HIS A 321 0.42 -1.00 -11.31
CA HIS A 321 1.20 -1.94 -12.10
C HIS A 321 2.20 -1.23 -13.00
N SER A 322 3.46 -1.67 -12.93
CA SER A 322 4.60 -1.12 -13.66
C SER A 322 4.90 -1.89 -14.97
N ASN A 323 4.47 -3.16 -15.10
CA ASN A 323 4.69 -3.97 -16.30
C ASN A 323 3.40 -4.47 -16.99
N PRO A 324 2.64 -3.61 -17.69
CA PRO A 324 1.35 -3.99 -18.25
C PRO A 324 1.41 -5.08 -19.33
N ARG A 325 2.57 -5.35 -19.94
CA ARG A 325 2.72 -6.37 -21.00
C ARG A 325 2.46 -7.81 -20.56
N ASN A 326 2.53 -8.08 -19.26
CA ASN A 326 2.20 -9.40 -18.69
C ASN A 326 0.76 -9.47 -18.16
N LEU A 327 -0.03 -8.40 -18.28
CA LEU A 327 -1.39 -8.34 -17.77
C LEU A 327 -2.39 -8.89 -18.79
N TYR A 328 -3.24 -9.80 -18.30
CA TYR A 328 -4.51 -10.16 -18.88
C TYR A 328 -5.60 -9.59 -17.98
N MET A 329 -6.50 -8.79 -18.57
CA MET A 329 -7.56 -8.11 -17.84
C MET A 329 -8.89 -8.42 -18.51
N SER A 330 -9.83 -8.97 -17.74
CA SER A 330 -11.15 -9.26 -18.26
C SER A 330 -12.28 -8.89 -17.31
N THR A 331 -13.40 -8.48 -17.89
CA THR A 331 -14.64 -8.17 -17.17
C THR A 331 -15.83 -8.53 -18.06
N LEU A 332 -16.98 -8.83 -17.45
CA LEU A 332 -18.20 -9.16 -18.18
C LEU A 332 -18.82 -7.92 -18.87
N ASP A 333 -18.50 -6.72 -18.37
CA ASP A 333 -19.09 -5.46 -18.80
C ASP A 333 -18.27 -4.81 -19.94
N GLN A 334 -18.81 -4.84 -21.16
CA GLN A 334 -18.18 -4.17 -22.32
C GLN A 334 -17.88 -2.67 -22.09
N PRO A 335 -18.74 -1.88 -21.41
CA PRO A 335 -18.43 -0.48 -21.12
C PRO A 335 -17.15 -0.28 -20.31
N ASP A 336 -16.82 -1.22 -19.40
CA ASP A 336 -15.59 -1.16 -18.63
C ASP A 336 -14.35 -1.39 -19.52
N ILE A 337 -14.44 -2.33 -20.46
CA ILE A 337 -13.39 -2.58 -21.48
C ILE A 337 -13.14 -1.33 -22.33
N ASP A 338 -14.22 -0.71 -22.82
CA ASP A 338 -14.13 0.49 -23.64
C ASP A 338 -13.51 1.65 -22.84
N ASN A 339 -13.90 1.78 -21.57
CA ASN A 339 -13.33 2.76 -20.64
C ASN A 339 -11.83 2.55 -20.40
N ILE A 340 -11.39 1.31 -20.19
CA ILE A 340 -9.97 0.99 -20.01
C ILE A 340 -9.19 1.37 -21.27
N ARG A 341 -9.66 0.92 -22.45
CA ARG A 341 -9.01 1.17 -23.74
C ARG A 341 -8.93 2.65 -24.08
N ALA A 342 -9.99 3.41 -23.81
CA ALA A 342 -10.04 4.85 -24.06
C ALA A 342 -9.00 5.63 -23.24
N ARG A 343 -8.59 5.13 -22.07
CA ARG A 343 -7.59 5.80 -21.20
C ARG A 343 -6.16 5.48 -21.59
N GLY A 344 -5.92 4.34 -22.25
CA GLY A 344 -4.58 3.93 -22.68
C GLY A 344 -3.58 3.62 -21.55
N LEU A 345 -4.04 3.44 -20.29
CA LEU A 345 -3.15 3.31 -19.11
C LEU A 345 -2.39 1.98 -19.01
N PHE A 346 -2.79 0.96 -19.77
CA PHE A 346 -2.20 -0.37 -19.74
C PHE A 346 -1.66 -0.77 -21.12
N PRO A 347 -0.66 -0.04 -21.65
CA PRO A 347 -0.14 -0.32 -22.97
C PRO A 347 0.45 -1.74 -23.05
N GLY A 348 -0.05 -2.53 -24.01
CA GLY A 348 0.38 -3.92 -24.21
C GLY A 348 -0.27 -4.95 -23.29
N ALA A 349 -1.20 -4.55 -22.41
CA ALA A 349 -2.05 -5.50 -21.70
C ALA A 349 -3.10 -6.10 -22.65
N GLU A 350 -3.42 -7.38 -22.46
CA GLU A 350 -4.47 -8.06 -23.21
C GLU A 350 -5.80 -7.87 -22.47
N ILE A 351 -6.69 -7.04 -23.04
CA ILE A 351 -7.94 -6.61 -22.39
C ILE A 351 -9.14 -7.13 -23.20
N PHE A 352 -9.98 -7.98 -22.60
CA PHE A 352 -11.05 -8.68 -23.33
C PHE A 352 -12.34 -8.88 -22.49
N PRO A 353 -13.54 -8.82 -23.10
CA PRO A 353 -14.79 -9.08 -22.39
C PRO A 353 -14.94 -10.57 -22.08
N TYR A 354 -15.20 -10.92 -20.82
CA TYR A 354 -15.32 -12.31 -20.37
C TYR A 354 -16.17 -12.47 -19.11
N ASP A 355 -17.19 -13.32 -19.16
CA ASP A 355 -17.94 -13.76 -17.97
C ASP A 355 -17.26 -14.99 -17.36
N TYR A 356 -16.33 -14.74 -16.43
CA TYR A 356 -15.53 -15.79 -15.80
C TYR A 356 -16.33 -16.92 -15.11
N LEU A 357 -17.62 -16.75 -14.81
CA LEU A 357 -18.40 -17.80 -14.15
C LEU A 357 -19.30 -18.59 -15.12
N ASN A 358 -19.44 -18.13 -16.37
CA ASN A 358 -20.40 -18.68 -17.33
C ASN A 358 -19.81 -18.93 -18.72
N ASP A 359 -18.94 -18.06 -19.22
CA ASP A 359 -18.22 -18.29 -20.47
C ASP A 359 -17.25 -19.46 -20.29
N ASP A 360 -17.18 -20.30 -21.32
CA ASP A 360 -16.34 -21.52 -21.35
C ASP A 360 -16.63 -22.51 -20.22
N VAL A 361 -17.83 -22.49 -19.66
CA VAL A 361 -18.29 -23.48 -18.68
C VAL A 361 -19.45 -24.29 -19.26
N THR A 362 -19.37 -25.61 -19.23
CA THR A 362 -20.44 -26.52 -19.66
C THR A 362 -21.61 -26.50 -18.67
N ASP A 363 -22.74 -27.11 -19.03
CA ASP A 363 -23.88 -27.23 -18.12
C ASP A 363 -23.59 -28.08 -16.87
N PHE A 364 -22.47 -28.83 -16.88
CA PHE A 364 -21.98 -29.65 -15.77
C PHE A 364 -20.89 -28.96 -14.93
N GLY A 365 -20.52 -27.72 -15.25
CA GLY A 365 -19.49 -26.97 -14.52
C GLY A 365 -18.05 -27.27 -14.96
N GLU A 366 -17.86 -27.93 -16.11
CA GLU A 366 -16.54 -28.23 -16.66
C GLU A 366 -16.03 -27.07 -17.53
N ILE A 367 -14.72 -26.88 -17.58
CA ILE A 367 -14.10 -25.78 -18.33
C ILE A 367 -13.81 -26.25 -19.75
N ASP A 368 -14.38 -25.56 -20.73
CA ASP A 368 -14.15 -25.77 -22.16
C ASP A 368 -14.05 -24.43 -22.91
N TYR A 369 -12.80 -24.04 -23.19
CA TYR A 369 -12.48 -22.79 -23.88
C TYR A 369 -13.02 -22.68 -25.33
N SER A 370 -13.45 -23.79 -25.94
CA SER A 370 -13.98 -23.81 -27.30
C SER A 370 -15.40 -23.26 -27.40
N LEU A 371 -16.12 -23.17 -26.27
CA LEU A 371 -17.51 -22.73 -26.22
C LEU A 371 -17.67 -21.25 -26.60
N SER A 372 -16.79 -20.38 -26.08
CA SER A 372 -16.85 -18.94 -26.38
C SER A 372 -15.69 -18.45 -27.24
N ASN A 373 -14.54 -19.12 -27.17
CA ASN A 373 -13.28 -18.66 -27.77
C ASN A 373 -12.80 -17.27 -27.32
N LYS A 374 -13.31 -16.74 -26.19
CA LYS A 374 -13.01 -15.39 -25.72
C LYS A 374 -11.69 -15.25 -24.98
N VAL A 375 -11.27 -16.27 -24.22
CA VAL A 375 -9.95 -16.26 -23.56
C VAL A 375 -8.84 -16.22 -24.63
N PRO A 376 -7.88 -15.31 -24.58
CA PRO A 376 -6.80 -15.22 -25.56
C PRO A 376 -6.00 -16.52 -25.68
N MET A 377 -5.59 -16.88 -26.90
CA MET A 377 -4.85 -18.13 -27.16
C MET A 377 -3.54 -18.22 -26.35
N ALA A 378 -2.81 -17.11 -26.23
CA ALA A 378 -1.58 -17.05 -25.45
C ALA A 378 -1.80 -17.38 -23.97
N LEU A 379 -2.92 -16.91 -23.38
CA LEU A 379 -3.29 -17.24 -22.00
C LEU A 379 -3.70 -18.71 -21.87
N ARG A 380 -4.49 -19.25 -22.81
CA ARG A 380 -4.84 -20.69 -22.82
C ARG A 380 -3.59 -21.57 -22.86
N GLN A 381 -2.62 -21.22 -23.70
CA GLN A 381 -1.37 -21.94 -23.82
C GLN A 381 -0.59 -21.88 -22.51
N ALA A 382 -0.46 -20.70 -21.89
CA ALA A 382 0.20 -20.56 -20.60
C ALA A 382 -0.46 -21.40 -19.49
N ILE A 383 -1.80 -21.47 -19.47
CA ILE A 383 -2.55 -22.31 -18.53
C ILE A 383 -2.24 -23.79 -18.79
N ALA A 384 -2.26 -24.23 -20.05
CA ALA A 384 -1.95 -25.61 -20.43
C ALA A 384 -0.51 -26.00 -20.07
N ASP A 385 0.46 -25.13 -20.39
CA ASP A 385 1.88 -25.33 -20.09
C ASP A 385 2.13 -25.41 -18.58
N GLY A 386 1.49 -24.52 -17.81
CA GLY A 386 1.55 -24.52 -16.36
C GLY A 386 0.96 -25.77 -15.72
N LYS A 387 -0.10 -26.35 -16.29
CA LYS A 387 -0.67 -27.64 -15.84
C LYS A 387 0.22 -28.82 -16.22
N ALA A 388 0.80 -28.80 -17.42
CA ALA A 388 1.68 -29.84 -17.92
C ALA A 388 3.08 -29.82 -17.29
N GLY A 389 3.43 -28.74 -16.59
CA GLY A 389 4.75 -28.59 -15.97
C GLY A 389 5.86 -28.38 -16.99
N VAL A 390 5.56 -27.68 -18.10
CA VAL A 390 6.55 -27.38 -19.14
C VAL A 390 7.69 -26.56 -18.56
N GLU A 391 8.92 -27.01 -18.77
CA GLU A 391 10.12 -26.33 -18.29
C GLU A 391 10.22 -24.91 -18.86
N GLY A 392 10.45 -23.92 -18.00
CA GLY A 392 10.51 -22.51 -18.39
C GLY A 392 9.15 -21.84 -18.64
N ALA A 393 8.02 -22.55 -18.47
CA ALA A 393 6.70 -21.93 -18.51
C ALA A 393 6.59 -20.85 -17.42
N LYS A 394 6.17 -19.65 -17.82
CA LYS A 394 6.02 -18.54 -16.89
C LYS A 394 4.84 -18.83 -15.93
N PRO A 395 5.04 -18.76 -14.60
CA PRO A 395 3.96 -19.01 -13.64
C PRO A 395 2.88 -17.95 -13.74
N ILE A 396 1.64 -18.33 -13.36
CA ILE A 396 0.49 -17.44 -13.33
C ILE A 396 0.27 -16.92 -11.91
N LEU A 397 0.06 -15.60 -11.80
CA LEU A 397 -0.46 -14.92 -10.63
C LEU A 397 -1.89 -14.44 -10.94
N VAL A 398 -2.85 -14.90 -10.17
CA VAL A 398 -4.20 -14.34 -10.15
C VAL A 398 -4.20 -13.16 -9.18
N LEU A 399 -4.47 -11.96 -9.68
CA LEU A 399 -4.56 -10.73 -8.88
C LEU A 399 -5.97 -10.18 -9.06
N ILE A 400 -6.83 -10.27 -8.04
CA ILE A 400 -8.27 -10.01 -8.22
C ILE A 400 -8.94 -9.29 -7.03
N ASN A 401 -10.02 -8.58 -7.33
CA ASN A 401 -10.99 -8.09 -6.35
C ASN A 401 -12.41 -8.55 -6.73
N PRO A 402 -12.76 -9.83 -6.52
CA PRO A 402 -14.05 -10.38 -6.95
C PRO A 402 -15.24 -9.75 -6.21
N PRO A 403 -16.44 -9.78 -6.81
CA PRO A 403 -17.63 -9.21 -6.20
C PRO A 403 -18.04 -9.91 -4.89
N TYR A 404 -18.34 -9.12 -3.86
CA TYR A 404 -18.67 -9.58 -2.50
C TYR A 404 -20.14 -9.99 -2.28
N GLY A 405 -20.97 -9.98 -3.32
CA GLY A 405 -22.42 -10.15 -3.22
C GLY A 405 -22.87 -11.56 -2.82
N GLU A 406 -23.80 -11.65 -1.86
CA GLU A 406 -24.60 -12.86 -1.57
C GLU A 406 -25.85 -12.88 -2.44
N ALA A 407 -26.19 -14.03 -3.03
CA ALA A 407 -27.50 -14.21 -3.64
C ALA A 407 -28.60 -14.20 -2.56
N GLY A 408 -29.40 -13.12 -2.49
CA GLY A 408 -30.59 -13.05 -1.64
C GLY A 408 -30.94 -11.68 -1.04
N ASN A 409 -30.06 -10.67 -1.12
CA ASN A 409 -30.28 -9.36 -0.47
C ASN A 409 -30.61 -8.22 -1.44
N SER A 410 -31.29 -8.48 -2.54
CA SER A 410 -31.92 -7.44 -3.35
C SER A 410 -33.23 -7.00 -2.69
N ILE A 411 -33.16 -6.01 -1.80
CA ILE A 411 -34.36 -5.28 -1.36
C ILE A 411 -34.87 -4.53 -2.60
N GLY A 412 -36.03 -4.93 -3.11
CA GLY A 412 -36.74 -4.23 -4.17
C GLY A 412 -36.56 -4.82 -5.57
N ASN A 413 -36.97 -6.08 -5.75
CA ASN A 413 -37.78 -6.56 -6.88
C ASN A 413 -38.10 -8.03 -6.62
N ALA A 414 -39.32 -8.45 -6.95
CA ALA A 414 -39.87 -9.77 -6.70
C ALA A 414 -38.83 -10.90 -6.90
N GLY A 415 -38.80 -11.84 -5.95
CA GLY A 415 -37.80 -12.89 -5.81
C GLY A 415 -37.31 -13.46 -7.15
N LYS A 416 -36.06 -13.16 -7.49
CA LYS A 416 -35.32 -13.89 -8.51
C LYS A 416 -34.33 -14.80 -7.80
N THR A 417 -34.73 -16.06 -7.68
CA THR A 417 -33.93 -17.25 -7.37
C THR A 417 -32.69 -17.45 -8.27
N GLY A 418 -32.41 -16.55 -9.23
CA GLY A 418 -31.40 -16.72 -10.27
C GLY A 418 -30.05 -15.98 -10.08
N ILE A 419 -29.79 -15.33 -8.94
CA ILE A 419 -28.50 -14.63 -8.74
C ILE A 419 -27.36 -15.61 -8.37
N ALA A 420 -27.67 -16.77 -7.78
CA ALA A 420 -26.69 -17.81 -7.40
C ALA A 420 -26.36 -18.81 -8.52
N THR A 421 -27.18 -18.90 -9.56
CA THR A 421 -27.05 -19.87 -10.65
C THR A 421 -26.11 -19.32 -11.72
N THR A 422 -24.85 -19.69 -11.62
CA THR A 422 -23.87 -19.61 -12.71
C THR A 422 -23.63 -21.02 -13.21
N ARG A 423 -23.06 -21.16 -14.40
CA ARG A 423 -22.71 -22.49 -14.90
C ARG A 423 -21.70 -23.19 -13.99
N ILE A 424 -20.74 -22.44 -13.44
CA ILE A 424 -19.77 -23.03 -12.50
C ILE A 424 -20.43 -23.51 -11.20
N SER A 425 -21.51 -22.88 -10.73
CA SER A 425 -22.14 -23.28 -9.47
C SER A 425 -22.85 -24.64 -9.54
N HIS A 426 -23.11 -25.17 -10.74
CA HIS A 426 -23.62 -26.53 -10.91
C HIS A 426 -22.61 -27.60 -10.43
N GLY A 427 -21.30 -27.33 -10.55
CA GLY A 427 -20.23 -28.19 -10.03
C GLY A 427 -19.97 -28.06 -8.52
N MET A 428 -20.74 -27.22 -7.82
CA MET A 428 -20.47 -26.83 -6.42
C MET A 428 -21.55 -27.30 -5.43
N SER A 429 -22.42 -28.23 -5.83
CA SER A 429 -23.61 -28.64 -5.05
C SER A 429 -23.28 -29.16 -3.63
N ASP A 430 -22.08 -29.70 -3.46
CA ASP A 430 -21.51 -30.24 -2.22
C ASP A 430 -20.87 -29.18 -1.31
N LEU A 431 -20.69 -27.94 -1.77
CA LEU A 431 -20.09 -26.86 -1.00
C LEU A 431 -21.11 -26.10 -0.12
N GLY A 432 -22.36 -26.54 -0.10
CA GLY A 432 -23.41 -26.02 0.76
C GLY A 432 -23.66 -24.52 0.58
N TYR A 433 -23.59 -23.76 1.67
CA TYR A 433 -23.86 -22.31 1.63
C TYR A 433 -22.80 -21.54 0.84
N ALA A 434 -21.54 -22.00 0.84
CA ALA A 434 -20.44 -21.30 0.20
C ALA A 434 -20.65 -21.14 -1.31
N ALA A 435 -21.31 -22.12 -1.96
CA ALA A 435 -21.64 -22.07 -3.39
C ALA A 435 -22.55 -20.89 -3.80
N ARG A 436 -23.22 -20.23 -2.84
CA ARG A 436 -24.11 -19.08 -3.10
C ARG A 436 -23.37 -17.75 -3.21
N GLU A 437 -22.09 -17.73 -2.88
CA GLU A 437 -21.28 -16.52 -2.78
C GLU A 437 -20.43 -16.38 -4.04
N LYS A 438 -20.54 -15.26 -4.75
CA LYS A 438 -19.88 -15.08 -6.05
C LYS A 438 -18.36 -15.22 -5.95
N PHE A 439 -17.73 -14.58 -4.98
CA PHE A 439 -16.28 -14.71 -4.81
C PHE A 439 -15.82 -16.16 -4.56
N VAL A 440 -16.67 -17.02 -3.96
CA VAL A 440 -16.35 -18.45 -3.78
C VAL A 440 -16.45 -19.20 -5.09
N GLN A 441 -17.41 -18.84 -5.96
CA GLN A 441 -17.50 -19.41 -7.31
C GLN A 441 -16.25 -19.08 -8.13
N PHE A 442 -15.70 -17.86 -8.01
CA PHE A 442 -14.39 -17.50 -8.57
C PHE A 442 -13.29 -18.40 -8.01
N LEU A 443 -13.16 -18.50 -6.69
CA LEU A 443 -12.15 -19.34 -6.05
C LEU A 443 -12.22 -20.80 -6.49
N HIS A 444 -13.43 -21.35 -6.60
CA HIS A 444 -13.63 -22.73 -7.04
C HIS A 444 -13.17 -22.94 -8.49
N ARG A 445 -13.54 -22.05 -9.41
CA ARG A 445 -13.05 -22.11 -10.80
C ARG A 445 -11.53 -22.00 -10.84
N ILE A 446 -10.94 -21.04 -10.10
CA ILE A 446 -9.49 -20.83 -10.05
C ILE A 446 -8.76 -22.10 -9.59
N LEU A 447 -9.25 -22.80 -8.55
CA LEU A 447 -8.63 -24.04 -8.07
C LEU A 447 -8.58 -25.14 -9.13
N ILE A 448 -9.59 -25.23 -10.00
CA ILE A 448 -9.66 -26.23 -11.08
C ILE A 448 -8.87 -25.77 -12.31
N GLU A 449 -9.01 -24.48 -12.65
CA GLU A 449 -8.45 -23.89 -13.86
C GLU A 449 -6.95 -23.63 -13.73
N LEU A 450 -6.47 -23.24 -12.55
CA LEU A 450 -5.14 -22.71 -12.30
C LEU A 450 -4.50 -23.35 -11.04
N PRO A 451 -4.42 -24.69 -10.93
CA PRO A 451 -4.01 -25.36 -9.69
C PRO A 451 -2.58 -25.03 -9.25
N ASN A 452 -1.72 -24.56 -10.17
CA ASN A 452 -0.32 -24.22 -9.88
C ASN A 452 -0.06 -22.71 -9.71
N ALA A 453 -1.12 -21.89 -9.72
CA ALA A 453 -0.98 -20.44 -9.66
C ALA A 453 -0.67 -19.91 -8.25
N LYS A 454 -0.17 -18.68 -8.20
CA LYS A 454 -0.28 -17.84 -7.01
C LYS A 454 -1.60 -17.08 -7.08
N LEU A 455 -2.26 -16.88 -5.94
CA LEU A 455 -3.49 -16.12 -5.85
C LEU A 455 -3.32 -14.99 -4.83
N ALA A 456 -3.45 -13.76 -5.28
CA ALA A 456 -3.53 -12.57 -4.44
C ALA A 456 -4.91 -11.93 -4.63
N MET A 457 -5.71 -11.88 -3.57
CA MET A 457 -7.09 -11.41 -3.72
C MET A 457 -7.59 -10.55 -2.57
N PHE A 458 -8.36 -9.52 -2.93
CA PHE A 458 -9.27 -8.86 -2.01
C PHE A 458 -10.54 -9.71 -1.83
N SER A 459 -10.89 -10.04 -0.59
CA SER A 459 -12.05 -10.90 -0.30
C SER A 459 -12.62 -10.63 1.10
N THR A 460 -13.87 -11.05 1.35
CA THR A 460 -14.29 -11.25 2.75
C THR A 460 -13.58 -12.47 3.32
N LEU A 461 -13.35 -12.48 4.63
CA LEU A 461 -12.66 -13.59 5.30
C LEU A 461 -13.56 -14.81 5.57
N LYS A 462 -14.77 -14.88 4.98
CA LYS A 462 -15.72 -15.96 5.25
C LYS A 462 -15.16 -17.34 4.89
N TYR A 463 -14.45 -17.42 3.77
CA TYR A 463 -13.83 -18.67 3.33
C TYR A 463 -12.69 -19.12 4.24
N VAL A 464 -12.13 -18.24 5.06
CA VAL A 464 -11.06 -18.57 6.02
C VAL A 464 -11.63 -19.16 7.31
N ASN A 465 -12.73 -18.62 7.84
CA ASN A 465 -13.18 -18.99 9.19
C ASN A 465 -14.70 -19.02 9.45
N ALA A 466 -15.56 -18.78 8.45
CA ALA A 466 -17.00 -18.76 8.70
C ALA A 466 -17.57 -20.18 8.86
N PRO A 467 -18.41 -20.46 9.87
CA PRO A 467 -18.89 -21.82 10.13
C PRO A 467 -19.60 -22.47 8.92
N ASN A 468 -20.38 -21.68 8.19
CA ASN A 468 -21.11 -22.11 6.99
C ASN A 468 -20.24 -22.38 5.74
N PHE A 469 -18.92 -22.24 5.85
CA PHE A 469 -17.94 -22.48 4.78
C PHE A 469 -17.04 -23.70 5.08
N GLU A 470 -17.37 -24.50 6.09
CA GLU A 470 -16.55 -25.67 6.49
C GLU A 470 -16.31 -26.64 5.33
N GLU A 471 -17.34 -27.00 4.56
CA GLU A 471 -17.18 -27.90 3.41
C GLU A 471 -16.29 -27.29 2.29
N PHE A 472 -16.37 -25.97 2.08
CA PHE A 472 -15.43 -25.29 1.18
C PHE A 472 -14.00 -25.35 1.71
N ARG A 473 -13.79 -25.11 3.01
CA ARG A 473 -12.46 -25.15 3.62
C ARG A 473 -11.80 -26.52 3.60
N ARG A 474 -12.59 -27.59 3.56
CA ARG A 474 -12.05 -28.95 3.36
C ARG A 474 -11.42 -29.14 1.97
N ARG A 475 -11.85 -28.34 0.99
CA ARG A 475 -11.24 -28.31 -0.36
C ARG A 475 -10.20 -27.22 -0.53
N TRP A 476 -10.29 -26.16 0.28
CA TRP A 476 -9.30 -25.09 0.29
C TRP A 476 -8.02 -25.56 0.98
N ASP A 477 -7.13 -26.15 0.20
CA ASP A 477 -5.85 -26.68 0.69
C ASP A 477 -4.65 -25.81 0.30
N ALA A 478 -4.86 -24.66 -0.31
CA ALA A 478 -3.78 -23.74 -0.68
C ALA A 478 -2.97 -23.27 0.54
N ARG A 479 -1.66 -23.13 0.37
CA ARG A 479 -0.76 -22.59 1.39
C ARG A 479 -0.91 -21.07 1.48
N TYR A 480 -1.18 -20.57 2.67
CA TYR A 480 -1.11 -19.14 2.96
C TYR A 480 0.33 -18.62 2.88
N LEU A 481 0.55 -17.49 2.22
CA LEU A 481 1.85 -16.84 2.10
C LEU A 481 1.93 -15.58 2.97
N ASP A 482 1.05 -14.60 2.74
CA ASP A 482 1.02 -13.33 3.46
C ASP A 482 -0.32 -12.61 3.28
N GLY A 483 -0.57 -11.52 4.00
CA GLY A 483 -1.79 -10.74 3.84
C GLY A 483 -1.98 -9.59 4.82
N PHE A 484 -2.83 -8.64 4.44
CA PHE A 484 -3.33 -7.60 5.34
C PHE A 484 -4.86 -7.55 5.33
N ILE A 485 -5.42 -6.94 6.36
CA ILE A 485 -6.83 -6.58 6.45
C ILE A 485 -6.99 -5.08 6.53
N VAL A 486 -8.04 -4.57 5.90
CA VAL A 486 -8.46 -3.18 5.98
C VAL A 486 -9.95 -3.12 6.26
N HIS A 487 -10.40 -2.08 6.97
CA HIS A 487 -11.82 -1.91 7.24
C HIS A 487 -12.59 -1.68 5.93
N SER A 488 -13.74 -2.33 5.74
CA SER A 488 -14.61 -2.18 4.56
C SER A 488 -15.01 -0.74 4.19
N LYS A 489 -14.83 0.22 5.11
CA LYS A 489 -15.13 1.64 4.91
C LYS A 489 -14.03 2.40 4.18
N ALA A 490 -12.91 1.74 3.92
CA ALA A 490 -11.93 2.21 2.95
C ALA A 490 -12.50 2.21 1.54
N PHE A 491 -13.43 1.30 1.22
CA PHE A 491 -14.07 1.17 -0.08
C PHE A 491 -15.39 1.95 -0.09
N ASP A 492 -15.59 2.83 -1.07
CA ASP A 492 -16.69 3.79 -1.07
C ASP A 492 -18.08 3.15 -1.19
N ASP A 493 -18.20 2.03 -1.90
CA ASP A 493 -19.50 1.39 -2.18
C ASP A 493 -19.95 0.35 -1.13
N LEU A 494 -19.08 0.00 -0.18
CA LEU A 494 -19.37 -1.07 0.78
C LEU A 494 -20.17 -0.56 1.99
N LYS A 495 -21.48 -0.84 1.99
CA LYS A 495 -22.39 -0.59 3.11
C LYS A 495 -22.25 -1.67 4.18
N GLY A 496 -21.18 -1.62 5.00
CA GLY A 496 -20.97 -2.60 6.07
C GLY A 496 -19.84 -2.24 7.04
N ASN A 497 -19.74 -3.01 8.12
CA ASN A 497 -18.61 -2.97 9.05
C ASN A 497 -18.02 -4.38 9.16
N PHE A 498 -17.06 -4.67 8.31
CA PHE A 498 -16.34 -5.94 8.29
C PHE A 498 -14.91 -5.73 7.76
N PRO A 499 -13.96 -6.61 8.08
CA PRO A 499 -12.65 -6.58 7.45
C PRO A 499 -12.74 -7.11 6.01
N VAL A 500 -12.08 -6.40 5.10
CA VAL A 500 -11.72 -6.91 3.76
C VAL A 500 -10.26 -7.32 3.85
N GLY A 501 -9.94 -8.55 3.44
CA GLY A 501 -8.56 -9.04 3.44
C GLY A 501 -7.98 -9.03 2.03
N PHE A 502 -6.75 -8.54 1.88
CA PHE A 502 -5.90 -8.84 0.73
C PHE A 502 -4.96 -9.98 1.14
N LEU A 503 -5.21 -11.18 0.63
CA LEU A 503 -4.52 -12.40 1.05
C LEU A 503 -3.82 -13.06 -0.14
N ILE A 504 -2.59 -13.52 0.09
CA ILE A 504 -1.74 -14.18 -0.91
C ILE A 504 -1.63 -15.67 -0.57
N TRP A 505 -1.87 -16.52 -1.56
CA TRP A 505 -1.90 -17.97 -1.47
C TRP A 505 -1.06 -18.62 -2.56
N ASP A 506 -0.50 -19.78 -2.24
CA ASP A 506 0.14 -20.68 -3.20
C ASP A 506 -0.77 -21.89 -3.43
N LEU A 507 -1.37 -21.98 -4.63
CA LEU A 507 -2.28 -23.07 -4.98
C LEU A 507 -1.52 -24.38 -5.27
N ALA A 508 -0.25 -24.30 -5.66
CA ALA A 508 0.59 -25.46 -5.94
C ALA A 508 1.01 -26.22 -4.66
N GLN A 509 0.80 -25.62 -3.48
CA GLN A 509 1.19 -26.19 -2.20
C GLN A 509 -0.05 -26.55 -1.37
N HIS A 510 -0.37 -27.84 -1.36
CA HIS A 510 -1.52 -28.42 -0.64
C HIS A 510 -1.23 -28.55 0.86
N ARG A 511 -1.37 -27.45 1.59
CA ARG A 511 -1.22 -27.37 3.04
C ARG A 511 -2.43 -26.65 3.68
N PRO A 512 -3.34 -27.41 4.35
CA PRO A 512 -4.44 -26.82 5.09
C PRO A 512 -3.95 -25.76 6.08
N THR A 513 -4.61 -24.60 6.06
CA THR A 513 -4.24 -23.47 6.91
C THR A 513 -5.15 -23.41 8.13
N GLU A 514 -4.58 -23.66 9.31
CA GLU A 514 -5.29 -23.57 10.60
C GLU A 514 -5.40 -22.12 11.10
N VAL A 515 -4.38 -21.30 10.80
CA VAL A 515 -4.31 -19.91 11.22
C VAL A 515 -3.67 -19.07 10.12
N ILE A 516 -4.25 -17.90 9.85
CA ILE A 516 -3.59 -16.84 9.09
C ILE A 516 -3.28 -15.67 10.02
N HIS A 517 -2.13 -15.05 9.79
CA HIS A 517 -1.67 -13.85 10.48
C HIS A 517 -1.66 -12.71 9.48
N THR A 518 -2.31 -11.60 9.82
CA THR A 518 -2.47 -10.47 8.91
C THR A 518 -2.06 -9.17 9.58
N ILE A 519 -1.50 -8.26 8.80
CA ILE A 519 -1.34 -6.86 9.21
C ILE A 519 -2.73 -6.20 9.21
N ALA A 520 -3.03 -5.37 10.20
CA ALA A 520 -4.27 -4.59 10.25
C ALA A 520 -4.01 -3.13 9.85
N LEU A 521 -4.71 -2.67 8.81
CA LEU A 521 -4.63 -1.31 8.29
C LEU A 521 -5.88 -0.48 8.65
N ASN A 522 -5.68 0.80 8.92
CA ASN A 522 -6.77 1.77 9.02
C ASN A 522 -7.30 2.18 7.63
N LYS A 523 -8.27 3.11 7.56
CA LYS A 523 -8.83 3.60 6.30
C LYS A 523 -7.79 4.31 5.41
N ALA A 524 -6.79 4.96 6.00
CA ALA A 524 -5.72 5.66 5.29
C ALA A 524 -4.59 4.71 4.81
N GLY A 525 -4.66 3.41 5.14
CA GLY A 525 -3.63 2.44 4.78
C GLY A 525 -2.47 2.37 5.78
N ASP A 526 -2.53 3.06 6.92
CA ASP A 526 -1.52 2.94 7.96
C ASP A 526 -1.71 1.66 8.77
N GLN A 527 -0.61 1.00 9.10
CA GLN A 527 -0.62 -0.13 10.01
C GLN A 527 -1.02 0.30 11.42
N VAL A 528 -2.04 -0.35 11.97
CA VAL A 528 -2.58 -0.11 13.33
C VAL A 528 -2.48 -1.34 14.24
N GLY A 529 -2.01 -2.47 13.72
CA GLY A 529 -1.75 -3.67 14.50
C GLY A 529 -1.69 -4.91 13.64
N GLU A 530 -1.96 -6.05 14.26
CA GLU A 530 -1.99 -7.37 13.63
C GLU A 530 -3.27 -8.10 14.03
N LYS A 531 -3.70 -9.04 13.19
CA LYS A 531 -4.89 -9.85 13.44
C LYS A 531 -4.70 -11.27 12.93
N SER A 532 -4.98 -12.24 13.80
CA SER A 532 -5.06 -13.65 13.43
C SER A 532 -6.50 -14.11 13.21
N PHE A 533 -6.69 -15.01 12.24
CA PHE A 533 -7.95 -15.70 11.98
C PHE A 533 -7.71 -17.20 12.04
N PHE A 534 -8.55 -17.90 12.80
CA PHE A 534 -8.43 -19.33 13.05
C PHE A 534 -9.50 -20.09 12.31
N ASN A 535 -9.09 -21.12 11.59
CA ASN A 535 -9.95 -22.11 10.97
C ASN A 535 -10.19 -23.26 11.96
N TYR A 536 -11.21 -23.11 12.81
CA TYR A 536 -11.65 -24.18 13.70
C TYR A 536 -12.76 -25.01 13.06
N PRO A 537 -12.78 -26.34 13.30
CA PRO A 537 -13.93 -27.17 12.96
C PRO A 537 -15.16 -26.73 13.75
N ASN A 538 -16.33 -26.93 13.15
CA ASN A 538 -17.59 -26.41 13.72
C ASN A 538 -17.93 -27.03 15.08
N ASP A 539 -17.51 -28.28 15.33
CA ASP A 539 -17.71 -28.99 16.60
C ASP A 539 -17.01 -28.32 17.81
N ARG A 540 -16.06 -27.42 17.58
CA ARG A 540 -15.42 -26.59 18.62
C ARG A 540 -16.17 -25.29 18.90
N LEU A 541 -17.18 -24.95 18.09
CA LEU A 541 -17.96 -23.74 18.29
C LEU A 541 -19.00 -23.95 19.39
N MET A 542 -19.08 -23.00 20.31
CA MET A 542 -20.10 -23.01 21.38
C MET A 542 -21.54 -23.13 20.86
N ALA A 543 -21.78 -22.68 19.63
CA ALA A 543 -23.10 -22.80 18.99
C ALA A 543 -23.50 -24.26 18.72
N GLU A 544 -22.54 -25.16 18.50
CA GLU A 544 -22.78 -26.60 18.31
C GLU A 544 -22.86 -27.34 19.66
N TRP A 545 -22.21 -26.82 20.72
CA TRP A 545 -22.26 -27.42 22.06
C TRP A 545 -23.65 -27.31 22.72
N LEU A 546 -24.46 -26.34 22.29
CA LEU A 546 -25.81 -26.10 22.82
C LEU A 546 -26.86 -26.42 21.76
N PRO A 547 -27.43 -27.64 21.74
CA PRO A 547 -28.42 -28.02 20.75
C PRO A 547 -29.61 -27.05 20.81
N ARG A 548 -30.02 -26.55 19.64
CA ARG A 548 -31.11 -25.58 19.56
C ARG A 548 -32.46 -26.30 19.62
N SER A 549 -33.04 -26.40 20.81
CA SER A 549 -34.37 -26.98 21.00
C SER A 549 -35.43 -26.24 20.18
N ARG A 550 -36.34 -27.01 19.55
CA ARG A 550 -37.46 -26.45 18.78
C ARG A 550 -38.41 -25.71 19.72
N LYS A 551 -39.03 -24.64 19.22
CA LYS A 551 -40.08 -23.93 19.96
C LYS A 551 -41.36 -24.78 19.93
N ASN A 552 -42.00 -24.90 21.08
CA ASN A 552 -43.38 -25.34 21.19
C ASN A 552 -44.33 -24.19 20.79
N ARG A 553 -45.63 -24.40 21.00
CA ARG A 553 -46.69 -23.41 20.72
C ARG A 553 -47.24 -22.75 21.99
N VAL A 554 -46.60 -22.97 23.13
CA VAL A 554 -47.02 -22.39 24.40
C VAL A 554 -46.46 -20.98 24.51
N GLU A 555 -47.33 -20.01 24.74
CA GLU A 555 -46.92 -18.64 24.99
C GLU A 555 -46.08 -18.57 26.27
N ALA A 556 -44.98 -17.84 26.20
CA ALA A 556 -44.09 -17.64 27.32
C ALA A 556 -43.65 -16.19 27.38
N VAL A 557 -43.43 -15.69 28.60
CA VAL A 557 -42.93 -14.34 28.84
C VAL A 557 -41.61 -14.18 28.09
N PRO A 558 -41.52 -13.27 27.10
CA PRO A 558 -40.26 -13.04 26.39
C PRO A 558 -39.25 -12.45 27.37
N LEU A 559 -38.05 -13.01 27.44
CA LEU A 559 -36.98 -12.52 28.30
C LEU A 559 -35.89 -11.82 27.48
N THR A 560 -35.18 -10.88 28.10
CA THR A 560 -34.01 -10.19 27.53
C THR A 560 -32.67 -10.79 28.00
N ASN A 561 -32.70 -11.55 29.08
CA ASN A 561 -31.62 -12.36 29.64
C ASN A 561 -32.25 -13.57 30.38
N ALA A 562 -31.51 -14.26 31.24
CA ALA A 562 -32.02 -15.43 31.96
C ALA A 562 -33.24 -15.18 32.85
N VAL A 563 -33.42 -13.95 33.36
CA VAL A 563 -34.43 -13.64 34.40
C VAL A 563 -35.25 -12.38 34.16
N THR A 564 -34.87 -11.52 33.19
CA THR A 564 -35.52 -10.22 33.00
C THR A 564 -36.58 -10.25 31.89
N PRO A 565 -37.86 -9.98 32.20
CA PRO A 565 -38.91 -9.84 31.19
C PRO A 565 -38.65 -8.71 30.21
N LEU A 566 -39.05 -8.90 28.96
CA LEU A 566 -39.04 -7.89 27.92
C LEU A 566 -40.16 -6.88 28.19
N THR A 567 -39.81 -5.60 28.29
CA THR A 567 -40.77 -4.51 28.59
C THR A 567 -41.37 -3.85 27.34
N LYS A 568 -40.82 -4.08 26.15
CA LYS A 568 -41.37 -3.55 24.89
C LYS A 568 -42.57 -4.38 24.43
N THR A 569 -43.56 -3.72 23.86
CA THR A 569 -44.81 -4.34 23.38
C THR A 569 -44.87 -4.52 21.86
N THR A 570 -44.00 -3.85 21.09
CA THR A 570 -43.94 -3.95 19.62
C THR A 570 -42.72 -4.73 19.12
N GLY A 571 -42.88 -5.49 18.03
CA GLY A 571 -41.80 -6.28 17.42
C GLY A 571 -41.18 -7.32 18.37
N VAL A 572 -42.01 -7.91 19.22
CA VAL A 572 -41.62 -8.91 20.22
C VAL A 572 -41.27 -10.23 19.52
N ARG A 573 -40.07 -10.75 19.78
CA ARG A 573 -39.61 -12.06 19.31
C ARG A 573 -39.57 -13.03 20.48
N ASN A 574 -39.49 -14.35 20.19
CA ASN A 574 -39.33 -15.42 21.20
C ASN A 574 -40.50 -15.58 22.19
N GLN A 575 -41.73 -15.35 21.73
CA GLN A 575 -42.97 -15.57 22.50
C GLN A 575 -43.28 -17.03 22.82
N HIS A 576 -42.46 -17.97 22.33
CA HIS A 576 -42.65 -19.41 22.54
C HIS A 576 -41.35 -20.05 23.05
N TRP A 577 -41.48 -20.97 24.01
CA TRP A 577 -40.37 -21.70 24.61
C TRP A 577 -40.26 -23.12 24.08
N SER A 578 -39.23 -23.86 24.50
CA SER A 578 -39.12 -25.29 24.18
C SER A 578 -39.74 -26.08 25.33
N ASP A 579 -40.22 -27.29 25.06
CA ASP A 579 -40.75 -28.16 26.12
C ASP A 579 -39.65 -28.46 27.15
N GLY A 580 -40.00 -28.40 28.44
CA GLY A 580 -39.06 -28.60 29.55
C GLY A 580 -38.07 -27.45 29.80
N ALA A 581 -38.15 -26.34 29.07
CA ALA A 581 -37.21 -25.23 29.23
C ALA A 581 -37.33 -24.56 30.61
N ILE A 582 -36.25 -24.64 31.41
CA ILE A 582 -36.15 -24.01 32.73
C ILE A 582 -35.51 -22.61 32.69
N ALA A 583 -34.78 -22.29 31.62
CA ALA A 583 -34.08 -21.02 31.48
C ALA A 583 -33.95 -20.55 30.01
N HIS A 584 -33.78 -19.25 29.83
CA HIS A 584 -33.47 -18.64 28.54
C HIS A 584 -32.01 -18.16 28.51
N PHE A 585 -31.18 -18.71 27.63
CA PHE A 585 -29.78 -18.31 27.53
C PHE A 585 -29.55 -17.36 26.34
N PHE A 586 -28.94 -16.21 26.61
CA PHE A 586 -28.51 -15.27 25.59
C PHE A 586 -26.98 -15.13 25.64
N PRO A 587 -26.23 -15.87 24.81
CA PRO A 587 -24.80 -15.63 24.70
C PRO A 587 -24.58 -14.29 23.99
N ARG A 588 -24.18 -13.25 24.75
CA ARG A 588 -23.64 -12.02 24.18
C ARG A 588 -22.14 -12.17 23.96
N LEU A 589 -21.73 -12.50 22.73
CA LEU A 589 -20.35 -12.28 22.30
C LEU A 589 -20.13 -10.77 22.11
N THR A 590 -19.47 -10.14 23.08
CA THR A 590 -19.01 -8.75 22.95
C THR A 590 -17.63 -8.77 22.30
N PHE A 591 -17.58 -8.54 20.99
CA PHE A 591 -16.34 -8.11 20.34
C PHE A 591 -16.17 -6.60 20.56
N ARG A 592 -14.93 -6.16 20.83
CA ARG A 592 -14.54 -4.75 21.03
C ARG A 592 -14.78 -3.83 19.81
N SER A 593 -15.48 -4.27 18.77
CA SER A 593 -15.86 -3.48 17.59
C SER A 593 -17.38 -3.47 17.34
N GLY A 594 -18.11 -2.74 18.18
CA GLY A 594 -19.31 -1.96 17.80
C GLY A 594 -20.57 -2.64 17.24
N ARG A 595 -20.61 -3.93 16.88
CA ARG A 595 -21.86 -4.62 16.49
C ARG A 595 -21.90 -6.06 16.96
N SER A 596 -22.88 -6.37 17.82
CA SER A 596 -23.22 -7.73 18.25
C SER A 596 -23.97 -8.47 17.13
N ARG A 597 -23.49 -9.64 16.69
CA ARG A 597 -24.34 -10.67 16.08
C ARG A 597 -24.78 -11.65 17.17
N THR A 598 -26.05 -12.00 17.17
CA THR A 598 -26.71 -12.81 18.20
C THR A 598 -26.93 -14.23 17.71
N SER A 599 -26.57 -15.22 18.50
CA SER A 599 -27.07 -16.60 18.37
C SER A 599 -27.96 -16.90 19.57
N ASN A 600 -29.13 -17.52 19.32
CA ASN A 600 -30.09 -17.88 20.37
C ASN A 600 -30.01 -19.39 20.62
N GLY A 601 -29.56 -19.80 21.79
CA GLY A 601 -29.62 -21.19 22.28
C GLY A 601 -30.40 -21.25 23.60
N LYS A 602 -31.15 -22.33 23.87
CA LYS A 602 -31.83 -22.56 25.15
C LYS A 602 -31.34 -23.88 25.71
N VAL A 603 -31.01 -23.91 27.00
CA VAL A 603 -30.52 -25.10 27.69
C VAL A 603 -31.74 -25.86 28.22
N ALA A 604 -31.77 -27.17 27.98
CA ALA A 604 -32.74 -28.09 28.56
C ALA A 604 -32.27 -28.51 29.96
#